data_AF-A0A482X1M2-F1
#
_entry.id   AF-A0A482X1M2-F1
#
_cell.length_a   1.000
_cell.length_b   1.000
_cell.length_c   1.000
_cell.angle_alpha   90.00
_cell.angle_beta   90.00
_cell.angle_gamma   90.00
#
_symmetry.space_group_name_H-M   'P 1'
#
loop_
_entity.id
_entity.type
_entity.pdbx_description
1 polymer ?
#
loop_
_entity_poly.entity_id
_entity_poly.type
_entity_poly.pdbx_seq_one_letter_code
_entity_poly.pdbx_strand_id
1 'polypeptide(L)'
;MSENSSVNNTQSIADYLAQLLKDRKQVTAFPNVFMHVERLIDEEIAKVRSSLFQLNGVKAEPLVLPEAQGPPITLNEKVFVPVKEHPE
;
A
#
# COMPACT_ATOMS: atom_id res chain seq x y z
N MET A 1 2.04 -15.58 -26.50
CA MET A 1 2.70 -14.26 -26.68
C MET A 1 1.95 -13.20 -25.86
N SER A 2 1.71 -13.45 -24.57
CA SER A 2 0.75 -12.68 -23.75
C SER A 2 1.28 -12.24 -22.37
N GLU A 3 2.52 -12.60 -22.01
CA GLU A 3 3.12 -12.24 -20.71
C GLU A 3 3.81 -10.88 -20.71
N ASN A 4 4.09 -10.28 -21.87
CA ASN A 4 4.87 -9.04 -21.94
C ASN A 4 4.05 -7.78 -21.59
N SER A 5 2.72 -7.85 -21.63
CA SER A 5 1.85 -6.68 -21.38
C SER A 5 1.64 -6.40 -19.89
N SER A 6 1.65 -7.43 -19.03
CA SER A 6 1.49 -7.28 -17.57
C SER A 6 2.73 -6.68 -16.91
N VAL A 7 3.93 -7.07 -17.36
CA VAL A 7 5.20 -6.56 -16.82
C VAL A 7 5.42 -5.08 -17.15
N ASN A 8 5.07 -4.67 -18.38
CA ASN A 8 5.11 -3.25 -18.78
C ASN A 8 4.13 -2.39 -17.96
N ASN A 9 2.98 -2.95 -17.61
CA ASN A 9 2.00 -2.28 -16.75
C ASN A 9 2.53 -2.10 -15.33
N THR A 10 3.13 -3.13 -14.73
CA THR A 10 3.72 -3.02 -13.38
C THR A 10 4.87 -2.01 -13.33
N GLN A 11 5.69 -1.93 -14.37
CA GLN A 11 6.78 -0.94 -14.45
C GLN A 11 6.23 0.49 -14.52
N SER A 12 5.23 0.73 -15.38
CA SER A 12 4.57 2.04 -15.48
C SER A 12 3.89 2.46 -14.17
N ILE A 13 3.30 1.52 -13.43
CA ILE A 13 2.66 1.81 -12.13
C ILE A 13 3.72 2.10 -11.05
N ALA A 14 4.86 1.41 -11.07
CA ALA A 14 5.97 1.69 -10.18
C ALA A 14 6.59 3.08 -10.43
N ASP A 15 6.75 3.47 -11.69
CA ASP A 15 7.22 4.80 -12.07
C ASP A 15 6.23 5.89 -11.64
N TYR A 16 4.92 5.63 -11.79
CA TYR A 16 3.88 6.53 -11.30
C TYR A 16 3.91 6.67 -9.76
N LEU A 17 4.10 5.58 -9.02
CA LEU A 17 4.27 5.63 -7.56
C LEU A 17 5.48 6.50 -7.17
N ALA A 18 6.60 6.39 -7.89
CA ALA A 18 7.78 7.20 -7.63
C ALA A 18 7.51 8.70 -7.82
N GLN A 19 6.71 9.06 -8.84
CA GLN A 19 6.26 10.45 -9.06
C GLN A 19 5.39 10.93 -7.89
N LEU A 20 4.40 10.14 -7.46
CA LEU A 20 3.54 10.49 -6.31
C LEU A 20 4.33 10.70 -5.02
N LEU A 21 5.35 9.87 -4.75
CA LEU A 21 6.22 10.03 -3.58
C LEU A 21 7.04 11.32 -3.63
N LYS A 22 7.48 11.74 -4.81
CA LYS A 22 8.18 13.00 -5.01
C LYS A 22 7.25 14.19 -4.78
N ASP A 23 6.04 14.14 -5.30
CA ASP A 23 5.05 15.20 -5.15
C ASP A 23 4.61 15.33 -3.68
N ARG A 24 4.39 14.21 -3.00
CA ARG A 24 4.14 14.18 -1.54
C ARG A 24 5.21 14.95 -0.78
N LYS A 25 6.50 14.69 -1.06
CA LYS A 25 7.61 15.37 -0.40
C LYS A 25 7.57 16.87 -0.63
N GLN A 26 7.25 17.33 -1.83
CA GLN A 26 7.13 18.76 -2.13
C GLN A 26 5.94 19.41 -1.42
N VAL A 27 4.79 18.74 -1.40
CA VAL A 27 3.58 19.24 -0.74
C VAL A 27 3.77 19.36 0.78
N THR A 28 4.41 18.37 1.41
CA THR A 28 4.72 18.40 2.85
C THR A 28 5.68 19.52 3.26
N ALA A 29 6.41 20.11 2.31
CA ALA A 29 7.27 21.28 2.58
C ALA A 29 6.45 22.56 2.84
N PHE A 30 5.15 22.57 2.51
CA PHE A 30 4.23 23.69 2.70
C PHE A 30 3.03 23.29 3.57
N PRO A 31 3.23 23.10 4.88
CA PRO A 31 2.18 22.65 5.78
C PRO A 31 1.01 23.64 5.79
N ASN A 32 -0.21 23.12 5.87
CA ASN A 32 -1.46 23.88 5.88
C ASN A 32 -1.81 24.68 4.61
N VAL A 33 -0.93 24.70 3.60
CA VAL A 33 -1.22 25.39 2.32
C VAL A 33 -2.08 24.51 1.41
N PHE A 34 -1.79 23.20 1.38
CA PHE A 34 -2.40 22.26 0.45
C PHE A 34 -3.00 21.03 1.17
N MET A 35 -3.74 21.26 2.26
CA MET A 35 -4.29 20.18 3.12
C MET A 35 -5.10 19.12 2.35
N HIS A 36 -5.91 19.54 1.38
CA HIS A 36 -6.70 18.60 0.59
C HIS A 36 -5.87 17.84 -0.44
N VAL A 37 -4.85 18.46 -1.01
CA VAL A 37 -3.97 17.83 -1.99
C VAL A 37 -3.10 16.78 -1.30
N GLU A 38 -2.59 17.08 -0.11
CA GLU A 38 -1.85 16.12 0.72
C GLU A 38 -2.69 14.85 0.97
N ARG A 39 -3.95 15.01 1.40
CA ARG A 39 -4.88 13.88 1.57
C ARG A 39 -5.08 13.08 0.27
N LEU A 40 -5.30 13.76 -0.85
CA LEU A 40 -5.52 13.10 -2.15
C LEU A 40 -4.29 12.31 -2.62
N ILE A 41 -3.09 12.86 -2.42
CA ILE A 41 -1.83 12.18 -2.76
C ILE A 41 -1.66 10.94 -1.90
N ASP A 42 -1.92 11.02 -0.58
CA ASP A 42 -1.81 9.88 0.32
C ASP A 42 -2.81 8.75 -0.04
N GLU A 43 -4.04 9.11 -0.42
CA GLU A 43 -5.05 8.15 -0.89
C GLU A 43 -4.62 7.45 -2.19
N GLU A 44 -4.10 8.19 -3.18
CA GLU A 44 -3.65 7.60 -4.44
C GLU A 44 -2.40 6.73 -4.23
N ILE A 45 -1.47 7.13 -3.36
CA ILE A 45 -0.31 6.30 -2.98
C ILE A 45 -0.79 4.98 -2.38
N ALA A 46 -1.76 5.01 -1.45
CA ALA A 46 -2.29 3.80 -0.83
C ALA A 46 -2.92 2.86 -1.87
N LYS A 47 -3.71 3.41 -2.79
CA LYS A 47 -4.34 2.66 -3.89
C LYS A 47 -3.32 2.09 -4.87
N VAL A 48 -2.31 2.84 -5.27
CA VAL A 48 -1.26 2.39 -6.21
C VAL A 48 -0.42 1.29 -5.56
N ARG A 49 -0.04 1.43 -4.28
CA ARG A 49 0.67 0.39 -3.53
C ARG A 49 -0.20 -0.87 -3.40
N SER A 50 -1.47 -0.71 -3.04
CA SER A 50 -2.44 -1.80 -3.00
C SER A 50 -2.47 -2.54 -4.34
N SER A 51 -2.61 -1.82 -5.45
CA SER A 51 -2.61 -2.40 -6.80
C SER A 51 -1.29 -3.10 -7.15
N LEU A 52 -0.13 -2.54 -6.79
CA LEU A 52 1.17 -3.15 -7.09
C LEU A 52 1.40 -4.46 -6.32
N PHE A 53 1.06 -4.48 -5.03
CA PHE A 53 1.36 -5.62 -4.17
C PHE A 53 0.25 -6.70 -4.17
N GLN A 54 -1.00 -6.35 -4.48
CA GLN A 54 -2.09 -7.33 -4.64
C GLN A 54 -1.97 -8.15 -5.94
N LEU A 55 -1.25 -7.65 -6.96
CA LEU A 55 -1.01 -8.38 -8.21
C LEU A 55 -0.15 -9.65 -8.01
N ASN A 56 0.60 -9.77 -6.91
CA ASN A 56 1.49 -10.90 -6.62
C ASN A 56 0.76 -12.15 -6.07
N GLY A 57 -0.50 -12.38 -6.45
CA GLY A 57 -1.18 -13.66 -6.25
C GLY A 57 -2.04 -13.80 -4.99
N VAL A 58 -2.11 -12.77 -4.14
CA VAL A 58 -3.11 -12.73 -3.07
C VAL A 58 -4.29 -11.93 -3.57
N LYS A 59 -5.28 -12.62 -4.16
CA LYS A 59 -6.64 -12.06 -4.22
C LYS A 59 -7.08 -11.86 -2.78
N ALA A 60 -6.86 -10.67 -2.25
CA ALA A 60 -7.54 -10.21 -1.06
C ALA A 60 -9.01 -10.05 -1.46
N GLU A 61 -9.75 -11.17 -1.45
CA GLU A 61 -11.20 -11.05 -1.35
C GLU A 61 -11.46 -10.12 -0.18
N PRO A 62 -12.23 -9.02 -0.38
CA PRO A 62 -12.48 -8.08 0.69
C PRO A 62 -12.99 -8.86 1.89
N LEU A 63 -12.19 -8.95 2.95
CA LEU A 63 -12.57 -9.64 4.17
C LEU A 63 -13.75 -8.86 4.74
N VAL A 64 -14.96 -9.33 4.47
CA VAL A 64 -16.18 -8.74 4.99
C VAL A 64 -16.20 -9.08 6.47
N LEU A 65 -15.88 -8.08 7.30
CA LEU A 65 -15.96 -8.23 8.74
C LEU A 65 -17.44 -8.40 9.13
N PRO A 66 -17.76 -9.32 10.04
CA PRO A 66 -19.11 -9.43 10.59
C PRO A 66 -19.46 -8.20 11.43
N GLU A 67 -20.74 -8.05 11.78
CA GLU A 67 -21.16 -7.03 12.74
C GLU A 67 -20.43 -7.20 14.07
N ALA A 68 -19.98 -6.08 14.64
CA ALA A 68 -19.30 -6.08 15.93
C ALA A 68 -20.24 -6.61 17.01
N GLN A 69 -19.76 -7.60 17.78
CA GLN A 69 -20.48 -8.17 18.90
C GLN A 69 -19.65 -8.09 20.17
N GLY A 70 -20.25 -7.56 21.24
CA GLY A 70 -19.63 -7.48 22.56
C GLY A 70 -18.76 -6.24 22.80
N PRO A 71 -18.06 -6.19 23.93
CA PRO A 71 -17.14 -5.09 24.26
C PRO A 71 -15.89 -5.12 23.36
N PRO A 72 -15.26 -3.96 23.11
CA PRO A 72 -14.04 -3.91 22.31
C PRO A 72 -12.91 -4.69 22.99
N ILE A 73 -12.27 -5.58 22.24
CA ILE A 73 -11.11 -6.36 22.68
C ILE A 73 -9.86 -5.96 21.90
N THR A 74 -8.70 -5.99 22.55
CA THR A 74 -7.40 -5.79 21.90
C THR A 74 -6.68 -7.14 21.76
N LEU A 75 -6.45 -7.58 20.52
CA LEU A 75 -5.70 -8.80 20.21
C LEU A 75 -4.24 -8.44 19.89
N ASN A 76 -3.29 -9.19 20.45
CA ASN A 76 -1.86 -9.00 20.22
C ASN A 76 -1.20 -10.35 19.86
N GLU A 77 -0.47 -10.41 18.75
CA GLU A 77 0.32 -11.57 18.33
C GLU A 77 1.80 -11.15 18.19
N LYS A 78 2.71 -11.88 18.86
CA LYS A 78 4.15 -11.65 18.73
C LYS A 78 4.71 -12.59 17.66
N VAL A 79 5.01 -12.05 16.49
CA VAL A 79 5.66 -12.78 15.39
C VAL A 79 7.17 -12.59 15.48
N PHE A 80 7.91 -13.68 15.64
CA PHE A 80 9.38 -13.65 15.68
C PHE A 80 9.97 -13.91 14.29
N VAL A 81 10.90 -13.06 13.85
CA VAL A 81 11.62 -13.26 12.58
C VAL A 81 12.62 -14.40 12.76
N PRO A 82 12.63 -15.43 11.88
CA PRO A 82 13.50 -16.59 12.00
C PRO A 82 14.95 -16.31 11.55
N VAL A 83 15.58 -15.31 12.16
CA VAL A 83 16.96 -14.88 11.85
C VAL A 83 18.03 -15.96 12.09
N LYS A 84 17.68 -17.02 12.84
CA LYS A 84 18.55 -18.18 13.07
C LYS A 84 18.59 -19.14 11.88
N GLU A 85 17.49 -19.24 11.12
CA GLU A 85 17.35 -20.14 9.98
C GLU A 85 17.70 -19.44 8.67
N HIS A 86 17.35 -18.16 8.56
CA HIS A 86 17.66 -17.31 7.41
C HIS A 86 18.28 -16.00 7.91
N PRO A 87 19.62 -15.93 8.05
CA PRO A 87 20.33 -14.78 8.60
C PRO A 87 20.58 -13.64 7.60
N GLU A 88 20.33 -13.84 6.31
CA GLU A 88 20.55 -12.83 5.25
C GLU A 88 19.33 -11.93 5.01
#